data_AF-A0A4D4KPQ0-F1
#
_entry.id   AF-A0A4D4KPQ0-F1
#
_cell.length_a   1.000
_cell.length_b   1.000
_cell.length_c   1.000
_cell.angle_alpha   90.00
_cell.angle_beta   90.00
_cell.angle_gamma   90.00
#
_symmetry.space_group_name_H-M   'P 1'
#
loop_
_entity.id
_entity.type
_entity.pdbx_description
1 polymer ?
#
loop_
_entity_poly.entity_id
_entity_poly.type
_entity_poly.pdbx_seq_one_letter_code
_entity_poly.pdbx_strand_id
1 'polypeptide(L)'
;MAIALGKPAVDGLNGLVAALGEWQYDGAPVQLHPGDPGWFWRFGVEQAAAATRTWSRDGEILAVGLLDDPELVRLAIAPQAQRDEELARQMVEDVSAPERGVLIEEKAYVDAPMGALLQELLFTEGWKADELWTPLRLDLAEPVRNPGVRVEVIGPEQANLRAAVQRASFDGSTFTNERWHAMAAGPAYVDARCLVGYDEEDNAVAAVTVWSAGPGKPGLIEPMGVHQEYRGHGYGQAITVAAAAALQQLGSSSAVVCTPSRNVGATATYKSAGFGPLPETRNQYRDA
;
A
#
# COMPACT_ATOMS: atom_id res chain seq x y z
N MET A 1 -13.69 -23.17 -16.04
CA MET A 1 -12.91 -22.62 -17.16
C MET A 1 -11.57 -22.17 -16.59
N ALA A 2 -10.51 -22.22 -17.39
CA ALA A 2 -9.14 -21.99 -16.91
C ALA A 2 -8.95 -20.56 -16.39
N ILE A 3 -8.07 -20.41 -15.40
CA ILE A 3 -7.61 -19.11 -14.92
C ILE A 3 -6.76 -18.44 -15.99
N ALA A 4 -7.08 -17.19 -16.32
CA ALA A 4 -6.34 -16.39 -17.29
C ALA A 4 -5.49 -15.33 -16.58
N LEU A 5 -4.18 -15.36 -16.82
CA LEU A 5 -3.27 -14.26 -16.49
C LEU A 5 -3.37 -13.16 -17.55
N GLY A 6 -3.53 -11.91 -17.12
CA GLY A 6 -3.63 -10.76 -18.01
C GLY A 6 -2.96 -9.50 -17.45
N LYS A 7 -2.76 -8.52 -18.34
CA LYS A 7 -2.40 -7.14 -17.99
C LYS A 7 -3.61 -6.25 -18.28
N PRO A 8 -4.07 -5.43 -17.34
CA PRO A 8 -5.15 -4.50 -17.63
C PRO A 8 -4.70 -3.46 -18.65
N ALA A 9 -5.60 -3.04 -19.55
CA ALA A 9 -5.42 -1.81 -20.28
C ALA A 9 -5.64 -0.60 -19.35
N VAL A 10 -5.24 0.59 -19.81
CA VAL A 10 -5.34 1.85 -19.05
C VAL A 10 -6.76 2.12 -18.53
N ASP A 11 -7.77 1.87 -19.35
CA ASP A 11 -9.19 2.02 -19.00
C ASP A 11 -9.68 1.01 -17.96
N GLY A 12 -9.01 -0.14 -17.84
CA GLY A 12 -9.29 -1.19 -16.86
C GLY A 12 -8.80 -0.87 -15.44
N LEU A 13 -7.90 0.11 -15.25
CA LEU A 13 -7.33 0.42 -13.94
C LEU A 13 -8.36 0.95 -12.93
N ASN A 14 -9.39 1.68 -13.39
CA ASN A 14 -10.46 2.15 -12.51
C ASN A 14 -11.25 0.98 -11.91
N GLY A 15 -11.61 -0.01 -12.75
CA GLY A 15 -12.31 -1.21 -12.30
C GLY A 15 -11.46 -2.04 -11.34
N LEU A 16 -10.15 -2.07 -11.55
CA LEU A 16 -9.19 -2.75 -10.67
C LEU A 16 -9.10 -2.09 -9.29
N VAL A 17 -9.01 -0.76 -9.23
CA VAL A 17 -9.01 0.00 -7.97
C VAL A 17 -10.31 -0.24 -7.19
N ALA A 18 -11.45 -0.28 -7.88
CA ALA A 18 -12.74 -0.60 -7.28
C ALA A 18 -12.78 -2.04 -6.73
N ALA A 19 -12.32 -3.03 -7.51
CA ALA A 19 -12.26 -4.43 -7.07
C ALA A 19 -11.38 -4.60 -5.82
N LEU A 20 -10.21 -3.95 -5.79
CA LEU A 20 -9.33 -3.95 -4.62
C LEU A 20 -10.02 -3.36 -3.39
N GLY A 21 -10.85 -2.32 -3.55
CA GLY A 21 -11.60 -1.69 -2.47
C GLY A 21 -12.68 -2.60 -1.88
N GLU A 22 -13.40 -3.33 -2.74
CA GLU A 22 -14.41 -4.31 -2.31
C GLU A 22 -13.82 -5.43 -1.46
N TRP A 23 -12.58 -5.84 -1.74
CA TRP A 23 -11.87 -6.87 -0.99
C TRP A 23 -11.33 -6.41 0.36
N GLN A 24 -11.34 -5.11 0.66
CA GLN A 24 -10.98 -4.61 1.98
C GLN A 24 -12.14 -4.80 2.95
N TYR A 25 -11.84 -5.21 4.18
CA TYR A 25 -12.77 -5.21 5.32
C TYR A 25 -11.97 -5.33 6.62
N ASP A 26 -12.54 -4.86 7.74
CA ASP A 26 -11.87 -4.98 9.03
C ASP A 26 -11.62 -6.44 9.43
N GLY A 27 -10.37 -6.74 9.79
CA GLY A 27 -9.95 -8.11 10.14
C GLY A 27 -9.54 -8.96 8.95
N ALA A 28 -9.63 -8.45 7.72
CA ALA A 28 -8.98 -9.08 6.56
C ALA A 28 -7.45 -9.13 6.75
N PRO A 29 -6.77 -10.13 6.19
CA PRO A 29 -5.31 -10.08 6.06
C PRO A 29 -4.89 -8.82 5.30
N VAL A 30 -3.82 -8.16 5.76
CA VAL A 30 -3.21 -7.07 5.00
C VAL A 30 -2.72 -7.64 3.67
N GLN A 31 -3.06 -6.93 2.59
CA GLN A 31 -2.78 -7.29 1.21
C GLN A 31 -2.74 -6.01 0.37
N LEU A 32 -2.47 -6.13 -0.93
CA LEU A 32 -2.51 -5.00 -1.86
C LEU A 32 -3.82 -4.20 -1.70
N HIS A 33 -3.68 -2.91 -1.39
CA HIS A 33 -4.73 -1.95 -1.13
C HIS A 33 -4.93 -1.06 -2.37
N PRO A 34 -6.13 -0.46 -2.61
CA PRO A 34 -6.34 0.51 -3.70
C PRO A 34 -5.32 1.66 -3.77
N GLY A 35 -4.76 2.01 -2.61
CA GLY A 35 -3.73 3.03 -2.45
C GLY A 35 -2.36 2.65 -3.04
N ASP A 36 -2.05 1.36 -3.20
CA ASP A 36 -0.78 0.91 -3.77
C ASP A 36 -0.67 1.23 -5.28
N PRO A 37 -1.61 0.82 -6.16
CA PRO A 37 -1.61 1.30 -7.54
C PRO A 37 -1.85 2.81 -7.61
N GLY A 38 -2.58 3.40 -6.65
CA GLY A 38 -2.73 4.84 -6.53
C GLY A 38 -1.40 5.57 -6.35
N TRP A 39 -0.53 5.08 -5.45
CA TRP A 39 0.81 5.58 -5.24
C TRP A 39 1.71 5.31 -6.46
N PHE A 40 1.61 4.12 -7.06
CA PHE A 40 2.38 3.73 -8.24
C PHE A 40 2.07 4.61 -9.48
N TRP A 41 0.85 5.15 -9.55
CA TRP A 41 0.42 6.07 -10.61
C TRP A 41 1.31 7.31 -10.77
N ARG A 42 2.12 7.66 -9.77
CA ARG A 42 3.15 8.69 -9.83
C ARG A 42 4.13 8.54 -11.01
N PHE A 43 4.27 7.34 -11.57
CA PHE A 43 5.11 7.07 -12.73
C PHE A 43 4.41 7.29 -14.07
N GLY A 44 3.09 7.45 -14.07
CA GLY A 44 2.26 7.55 -15.27
C GLY A 44 1.33 6.35 -15.44
N VAL A 45 0.24 6.57 -16.17
CA VAL A 45 -0.83 5.58 -16.32
C VAL A 45 -0.39 4.33 -17.10
N GLU A 46 0.45 4.52 -18.13
CA GLU A 46 0.97 3.40 -18.93
C GLU A 46 1.90 2.51 -18.11
N GLN A 47 2.75 3.11 -17.26
CA GLN A 47 3.60 2.35 -16.35
C GLN A 47 2.76 1.60 -15.30
N ALA A 48 1.73 2.24 -14.75
CA ALA A 48 0.83 1.60 -13.80
C ALA A 48 0.08 0.40 -14.41
N ALA A 49 -0.42 0.53 -15.64
CA ALA A 49 -1.04 -0.59 -16.37
C ALA A 49 -0.03 -1.72 -16.62
N ALA A 50 1.17 -1.38 -17.09
CA ALA A 50 2.22 -2.36 -17.40
C ALA A 50 2.76 -3.10 -16.17
N ALA A 51 2.79 -2.45 -15.01
CA ALA A 51 3.18 -3.04 -13.73
C ALA A 51 2.11 -3.95 -13.12
N THR A 52 0.89 -3.93 -13.65
CA THR A 52 -0.23 -4.67 -13.06
C THR A 52 -0.42 -6.04 -13.71
N ARG A 53 -0.81 -7.03 -12.90
CA ARG A 53 -1.25 -8.36 -13.33
C ARG A 53 -2.64 -8.64 -12.76
N THR A 54 -3.43 -9.40 -13.50
CA THR A 54 -4.75 -9.87 -13.09
C THR A 54 -4.86 -11.36 -13.34
N TRP A 55 -5.48 -12.09 -12.42
CA TRP A 55 -5.91 -13.46 -12.61
C TRP A 55 -7.43 -13.48 -12.63
N SER A 56 -8.01 -13.93 -13.74
CA SER A 56 -9.45 -13.87 -13.94
C SER A 56 -10.04 -15.20 -14.36
N ARG A 57 -11.29 -15.43 -14.01
CA ARG A 57 -12.11 -16.56 -14.48
C ARG A 57 -13.43 -16.00 -14.99
N ASP A 58 -13.80 -16.34 -16.22
CA ASP A 58 -15.08 -15.92 -16.83
C ASP A 58 -15.29 -14.39 -16.82
N GLY A 59 -14.21 -13.62 -16.93
CA GLY A 59 -14.21 -12.16 -16.91
C GLY A 59 -14.25 -11.53 -15.51
N GLU A 60 -14.39 -12.33 -14.46
CA GLU A 60 -14.28 -11.88 -13.07
C GLU A 60 -12.82 -11.92 -12.61
N ILE A 61 -12.32 -10.80 -12.06
CA ILE A 61 -10.99 -10.72 -11.47
C ILE A 61 -11.02 -11.41 -10.10
N LEU A 62 -10.14 -12.40 -9.91
CA LEU A 62 -10.02 -13.16 -8.66
C LEU A 62 -8.77 -12.78 -7.86
N ALA A 63 -7.72 -12.30 -8.53
CA ALA A 63 -6.54 -11.76 -7.89
C ALA A 63 -5.92 -10.63 -8.72
N VAL A 64 -5.23 -9.73 -8.04
CA VAL A 64 -4.50 -8.60 -8.62
C VAL A 64 -3.07 -8.62 -8.09
N GLY A 65 -2.12 -8.34 -8.96
CA GLY A 65 -0.72 -8.15 -8.61
C GLY A 65 -0.19 -6.80 -9.08
N LEU A 66 0.60 -6.13 -8.25
CA LEU A 66 1.35 -4.93 -8.59
C LEU A 66 2.84 -5.20 -8.49
N LEU A 67 3.56 -5.00 -9.58
CA LEU A 67 5.02 -5.02 -9.61
C LEU A 67 5.56 -3.66 -9.14
N ASP A 68 5.83 -3.56 -7.84
CA ASP A 68 6.39 -2.35 -7.21
C ASP A 68 7.85 -2.11 -7.68
N ASP A 69 8.55 -3.22 -7.96
CA ASP A 69 9.86 -3.32 -8.61
C ASP A 69 9.86 -4.61 -9.47
N PRO A 70 10.72 -4.76 -10.51
CA PRO A 70 10.89 -6.03 -11.22
C PRO A 70 11.03 -7.28 -10.35
N GLU A 71 11.59 -7.17 -9.14
CA GLU A 71 11.78 -8.31 -8.24
C GLU A 71 10.60 -8.62 -7.31
N LEU A 72 9.62 -7.72 -7.13
CA LEU A 72 8.54 -7.87 -6.13
C LEU A 72 7.15 -7.72 -6.75
N VAL A 73 6.31 -8.75 -6.58
CA VAL A 73 4.87 -8.66 -6.83
C VAL A 73 4.11 -8.61 -5.51
N ARG A 74 3.32 -7.56 -5.31
CA ARG A 74 2.36 -7.42 -4.21
C ARG A 74 0.98 -7.86 -4.67
N LEU A 75 0.35 -8.76 -3.93
CA LEU A 75 -0.88 -9.42 -4.34
C LEU A 75 -2.05 -9.05 -3.43
N ALA A 76 -3.22 -8.95 -4.04
CA ALA A 76 -4.49 -9.13 -3.36
C ALA A 76 -5.27 -10.26 -4.04
N ILE A 77 -5.97 -11.05 -3.23
CA ILE A 77 -6.81 -12.15 -3.68
C ILE A 77 -8.20 -11.92 -3.10
N ALA A 78 -9.21 -12.01 -3.96
CA ALA A 78 -10.62 -11.90 -3.56
C ALA A 78 -10.87 -12.82 -2.35
N PRO A 79 -11.53 -12.35 -1.28
CA PRO A 79 -11.63 -13.10 -0.02
C PRO A 79 -12.17 -14.53 -0.21
N GLN A 80 -13.18 -14.68 -1.07
CA GLN A 80 -13.80 -15.97 -1.42
C GLN A 80 -12.88 -16.90 -2.23
N ALA A 81 -11.84 -16.37 -2.86
CA ALA A 81 -10.92 -17.10 -3.73
C ALA A 81 -9.58 -17.44 -3.05
N GLN A 82 -9.33 -16.98 -1.81
CA GLN A 82 -8.05 -17.22 -1.11
C GLN A 82 -7.73 -18.71 -0.87
N ARG A 83 -8.73 -19.59 -0.90
CA ARG A 83 -8.58 -21.04 -0.76
C ARG A 83 -8.97 -21.80 -2.04
N ASP A 84 -9.16 -21.11 -3.17
CA ASP A 84 -9.39 -21.74 -4.48
C ASP A 84 -8.10 -22.41 -4.96
N GLU A 85 -8.13 -23.74 -5.07
CA GLU A 85 -6.95 -24.54 -5.43
C GLU A 85 -6.52 -24.34 -6.88
N GLU A 86 -7.45 -24.21 -7.81
CA GLU A 86 -7.13 -23.99 -9.23
C GLU A 86 -6.47 -22.62 -9.41
N LEU A 87 -7.00 -21.58 -8.74
CA LEU A 87 -6.38 -20.25 -8.73
C LEU A 87 -4.99 -20.28 -8.11
N ALA A 88 -4.85 -20.86 -6.91
CA ALA A 88 -3.58 -20.89 -6.21
C ALA A 88 -2.50 -21.61 -7.03
N ARG A 89 -2.82 -22.77 -7.64
CA ARG A 89 -1.88 -23.51 -8.49
C ARG A 89 -1.47 -22.70 -9.73
N GLN A 90 -2.42 -22.05 -10.40
CA GLN A 90 -2.09 -21.22 -11.57
C GLN A 90 -1.20 -20.02 -11.18
N MET A 91 -1.50 -19.36 -10.06
CA MET A 91 -0.70 -18.25 -9.58
C MET A 91 0.73 -18.68 -9.23
N VAL A 92 0.91 -19.84 -8.59
CA VAL A 92 2.26 -20.40 -8.31
C VAL A 92 3.05 -20.62 -9.58
N GLU A 93 2.45 -21.22 -10.62
CA GLU A 93 3.08 -21.40 -11.92
C GLU A 93 3.47 -20.04 -12.52
N ASP A 94 2.55 -19.07 -12.51
CA ASP A 94 2.74 -17.75 -13.10
C ASP A 94 3.84 -16.92 -12.44
N VAL A 95 4.02 -17.01 -11.12
CA VAL A 95 5.06 -16.27 -10.40
C VAL A 95 6.40 -17.02 -10.35
N SER A 96 6.39 -18.35 -10.54
CA SER A 96 7.61 -19.16 -10.47
C SER A 96 8.31 -19.32 -11.82
N ALA A 97 7.57 -19.26 -12.93
CA ALA A 97 8.10 -19.45 -14.28
C ALA A 97 8.39 -18.09 -14.97
N PRO A 98 9.66 -17.69 -15.17
CA PRO A 98 10.01 -16.36 -15.70
C PRO A 98 9.40 -16.05 -17.07
N GLU A 99 9.20 -17.07 -17.91
CA GLU A 99 8.57 -16.96 -19.24
C GLU A 99 7.10 -16.50 -19.18
N ARG A 100 6.45 -16.60 -18.01
CA ARG A 100 5.10 -16.08 -17.76
C ARG A 100 5.09 -14.55 -17.60
N GLY A 101 6.26 -13.94 -17.39
CA GLY A 101 6.45 -12.49 -17.40
C GLY A 101 5.82 -11.75 -16.21
N VAL A 102 5.63 -12.44 -15.08
CA VAL A 102 5.23 -11.81 -13.81
C VAL A 102 6.46 -11.32 -13.07
N LEU A 103 7.36 -12.24 -12.68
CA LEU A 103 8.62 -11.93 -11.99
C LEU A 103 9.83 -12.29 -12.88
N ILE A 104 10.95 -11.61 -12.62
CA ILE A 104 12.25 -11.88 -13.27
C ILE A 104 12.81 -13.25 -12.89
N GLU A 105 13.82 -13.76 -13.63
CA GLU A 105 14.44 -15.07 -13.35
C GLU A 105 15.28 -15.06 -12.07
N GLU A 106 15.88 -13.92 -11.74
CA GLU A 106 16.72 -13.74 -10.58
C GLU A 106 15.93 -13.81 -9.26
N LYS A 107 16.58 -13.40 -8.16
CA LYS A 107 15.94 -13.32 -6.86
C LYS A 107 14.65 -12.50 -6.95
N ALA A 108 13.55 -13.10 -6.51
CA ALA A 108 12.23 -12.51 -6.64
C ALA A 108 11.38 -12.77 -5.39
N TYR A 109 10.40 -11.91 -5.16
CA TYR A 109 9.59 -11.83 -3.95
C TYR A 109 8.10 -11.78 -4.29
N VAL A 110 7.31 -12.43 -3.46
CA VAL A 110 5.85 -12.43 -3.48
C VAL A 110 5.35 -11.96 -2.12
N ASP A 111 4.62 -10.85 -2.11
CA ASP A 111 3.85 -10.36 -0.96
C ASP A 111 2.40 -10.78 -1.17
N ALA A 112 1.97 -11.84 -0.47
CA ALA A 112 0.64 -12.43 -0.61
C ALA A 112 -0.12 -12.36 0.73
N PRO A 113 -1.47 -12.31 0.70
CA PRO A 113 -2.28 -12.28 1.92
C PRO A 113 -1.95 -13.47 2.83
N MET A 114 -1.65 -13.20 4.10
CA MET A 114 -1.37 -14.27 5.07
C MET A 114 -2.58 -15.22 5.19
N GLY A 115 -2.33 -16.52 5.11
CA GLY A 115 -3.37 -17.56 5.16
C GLY A 115 -3.99 -17.92 3.80
N ALA A 116 -3.60 -17.25 2.71
CA ALA A 116 -3.95 -17.69 1.36
C ALA A 116 -3.26 -19.03 1.03
N LEU A 117 -3.96 -19.91 0.31
CA LEU A 117 -3.42 -21.20 -0.16
C LEU A 117 -2.17 -21.03 -1.03
N LEU A 118 -2.08 -19.90 -1.75
CA LEU A 118 -0.90 -19.51 -2.51
C LEU A 118 0.39 -19.57 -1.66
N GLN A 119 0.37 -19.06 -0.42
CA GLN A 119 1.59 -19.07 0.40
C GLN A 119 2.05 -20.49 0.75
N GLU A 120 1.09 -21.37 1.08
CA GLU A 120 1.36 -22.77 1.41
C GLU A 120 1.98 -23.51 0.22
N LEU A 121 1.45 -23.27 -0.98
CA LEU A 121 1.97 -23.88 -2.21
C LEU A 121 3.35 -23.31 -2.59
N LEU A 122 3.59 -22.00 -2.47
CA LEU A 122 4.92 -21.42 -2.70
C LEU A 122 5.97 -22.04 -1.78
N PHE A 123 5.65 -22.27 -0.49
CA PHE A 123 6.55 -22.98 0.42
C PHE A 123 6.81 -24.43 -0.02
N THR A 124 5.78 -25.11 -0.53
CA THR A 124 5.91 -26.48 -1.03
C THR A 124 6.83 -26.55 -2.26
N GLU A 125 6.81 -25.52 -3.11
CA GLU A 125 7.68 -25.34 -4.27
C GLU A 125 9.07 -24.76 -3.92
N GLY A 126 9.41 -24.64 -2.63
CA GLY A 126 10.75 -24.26 -2.18
C GLY A 126 11.00 -22.76 -2.02
N TRP A 127 9.98 -21.91 -2.17
CA TRP A 127 10.08 -20.50 -1.77
C TRP A 127 10.28 -20.39 -0.25
N LYS A 128 11.05 -19.39 0.18
CA LYS A 128 11.46 -19.18 1.57
C LYS A 128 10.79 -17.95 2.15
N ALA A 129 10.63 -17.91 3.47
CA ALA A 129 10.12 -16.74 4.17
C ALA A 129 11.19 -15.62 4.20
N ASP A 130 10.80 -14.40 3.86
CA ASP A 130 11.64 -13.21 3.95
C ASP A 130 11.53 -12.53 5.34
N GLU A 131 12.04 -11.29 5.45
CA GLU A 131 11.93 -10.48 6.65
C GLU A 131 10.48 -10.23 7.09
N LEU A 132 10.33 -10.03 8.40
CA LEU A 132 9.04 -9.80 9.04
C LEU A 132 8.60 -8.35 8.85
N TRP A 133 7.30 -8.17 8.67
CA TRP A 133 6.61 -6.89 8.61
C TRP A 133 5.57 -6.82 9.72
N THR A 134 5.47 -5.66 10.36
CA THR A 134 4.47 -5.39 11.39
C THR A 134 3.37 -4.52 10.81
N PRO A 135 2.20 -5.08 10.47
CA PRO A 135 1.00 -4.30 10.27
C PRO A 135 0.48 -3.74 11.60
N LEU A 136 -0.02 -2.51 11.59
CA LEU A 136 -0.70 -1.90 12.72
C LEU A 136 -2.05 -1.31 12.29
N ARG A 137 -3.03 -1.35 13.19
CA ARG A 137 -4.39 -0.86 12.96
C ARG A 137 -4.84 0.09 14.07
N LEU A 138 -5.56 1.13 13.69
CA LEU A 138 -6.36 1.97 14.58
C LEU A 138 -7.82 1.91 14.16
N ASP A 139 -8.70 1.59 15.12
CA ASP A 139 -10.14 1.66 14.91
C ASP A 139 -10.60 3.12 14.86
N LEU A 140 -11.48 3.47 13.92
CA LEU A 140 -11.93 4.85 13.69
C LEU A 140 -13.42 5.04 14.05
N ALA A 141 -14.03 4.13 14.82
CA ALA A 141 -15.40 4.33 15.31
C ALA A 141 -15.51 5.53 16.27
N GLU A 142 -14.47 5.78 17.07
CA GLU A 142 -14.41 6.91 18.00
C GLU A 142 -13.65 8.10 17.40
N PRO A 143 -13.99 9.35 17.77
CA PRO A 143 -13.30 10.54 17.27
C PRO A 143 -11.79 10.49 17.49
N VAL A 144 -11.03 10.72 16.41
CA VAL A 144 -9.56 10.78 16.50
C VAL A 144 -9.15 12.04 17.27
N ARG A 145 -8.20 11.88 18.19
CA ARG A 145 -7.65 12.99 18.99
C ARG A 145 -6.99 14.06 18.13
N ASN A 146 -6.86 15.27 18.68
CA ASN A 146 -6.14 16.36 18.01
C ASN A 146 -4.65 15.99 17.81
N PRO A 147 -4.08 16.16 16.60
CA PRO A 147 -2.67 15.84 16.32
C PRO A 147 -1.66 16.75 17.06
N GLY A 148 -2.09 17.92 17.56
CA GLY A 148 -1.24 18.82 18.33
C GLY A 148 -0.24 19.64 17.50
N VAL A 149 -0.34 19.59 16.17
CA VAL A 149 0.44 20.40 15.22
C VAL A 149 -0.46 20.94 14.12
N ARG A 150 -0.03 22.01 13.45
CA ARG A 150 -0.72 22.50 12.25
C ARG A 150 -0.53 21.50 11.11
N VAL A 151 -1.62 21.11 10.47
CA VAL A 151 -1.60 20.18 9.32
C VAL A 151 -2.45 20.76 8.20
N GLU A 152 -1.95 20.67 6.98
CA GLU A 152 -2.69 21.06 5.78
C GLU A 152 -2.87 19.88 4.83
N VAL A 153 -4.05 19.81 4.19
CA VAL A 153 -4.26 19.01 2.99
C VAL A 153 -3.64 19.76 1.82
N ILE A 154 -2.65 19.16 1.18
CA ILE A 154 -1.90 19.77 0.08
C ILE A 154 -2.67 19.66 -1.22
N GLY A 155 -2.93 20.81 -1.85
CA GLY A 155 -3.45 20.90 -3.21
C GLY A 155 -2.35 21.01 -4.28
N PRO A 156 -2.72 21.07 -5.57
CA PRO A 156 -1.78 21.15 -6.69
C PRO A 156 -0.73 22.25 -6.59
N GLU A 157 -1.11 23.43 -6.09
CA GLU A 157 -0.19 24.59 -5.96
C GLU A 157 0.88 24.41 -4.88
N GLN A 158 0.69 23.44 -3.97
CA GLN A 158 1.57 23.18 -2.83
C GLN A 158 2.33 21.85 -2.98
N ALA A 159 2.23 21.19 -4.14
CA ALA A 159 2.82 19.88 -4.39
C ALA A 159 4.35 19.87 -4.24
N ASN A 160 5.02 21.01 -4.45
CA ASN A 160 6.44 21.21 -4.17
C ASN A 160 6.80 20.98 -2.69
N LEU A 161 5.94 21.41 -1.74
CA LEU A 161 6.16 21.23 -0.31
C LEU A 161 6.09 19.75 0.07
N ARG A 162 5.03 19.06 -0.38
CA ARG A 162 4.86 17.62 -0.15
C ARG A 162 6.02 16.81 -0.74
N ALA A 163 6.50 17.20 -1.93
CA ALA A 163 7.62 16.54 -2.59
C ALA A 163 8.95 16.77 -1.86
N ALA A 164 9.20 17.99 -1.37
CA ALA A 164 10.40 18.30 -0.60
C ALA A 164 10.49 17.46 0.69
N VAL A 165 9.41 17.40 1.47
CA VAL A 165 9.37 16.60 2.70
C VAL A 165 9.52 15.11 2.41
N GLN A 166 8.91 14.57 1.34
CA GLN A 166 9.13 13.17 0.92
C GLN A 166 10.61 12.87 0.72
N ARG A 167 11.30 13.73 -0.05
CA ARG A 167 12.70 13.51 -0.40
C ARG A 167 13.62 13.61 0.81
N ALA A 168 13.31 14.50 1.75
CA ALA A 168 14.05 14.63 2.99
C ALA A 168 13.69 13.57 4.06
N SER A 169 12.61 12.81 3.85
CA SER A 169 12.17 11.76 4.78
C SER A 169 12.69 10.37 4.39
N PHE A 170 12.91 10.13 3.10
CA PHE A 170 13.25 8.82 2.56
C PHE A 170 14.49 8.91 1.65
N ASP A 171 15.57 8.25 2.07
CA ASP A 171 16.81 8.19 1.30
C ASP A 171 16.56 7.62 -0.10
N GLY A 172 17.13 8.27 -1.12
CA GLY A 172 16.96 7.85 -2.52
C GLY A 172 15.57 8.14 -3.12
N SER A 173 14.67 8.80 -2.39
CA SER A 173 13.35 9.16 -2.93
C SER A 173 13.45 10.01 -4.19
N THR A 174 12.82 9.52 -5.25
CA THR A 174 12.74 10.18 -6.56
C THR A 174 11.43 10.95 -6.74
N PHE A 175 10.68 11.20 -5.66
CA PHE A 175 9.38 11.87 -5.72
C PHE A 175 9.53 13.37 -6.04
N THR A 176 8.81 13.85 -7.05
CA THR A 176 8.87 15.24 -7.55
C THR A 176 7.48 15.87 -7.59
N ASN A 177 7.43 17.16 -7.94
CA ASN A 177 6.18 17.88 -8.15
C ASN A 177 5.35 17.23 -9.28
N GLU A 178 6.00 16.89 -10.39
CA GLU A 178 5.39 16.26 -11.56
C GLU A 178 4.82 14.88 -11.19
N ARG A 179 5.54 14.12 -10.36
CA ARG A 179 5.07 12.82 -9.85
C ARG A 179 3.90 12.95 -8.89
N TRP A 180 3.84 14.01 -8.10
CA TRP A 180 2.65 14.32 -7.30
C TRP A 180 1.44 14.60 -8.20
N HIS A 181 1.60 15.42 -9.25
CA HIS A 181 0.50 15.71 -10.18
C HIS A 181 0.03 14.46 -10.93
N ALA A 182 0.97 13.62 -11.40
CA ALA A 182 0.64 12.35 -12.04
C ALA A 182 -0.15 11.44 -11.10
N MET A 183 0.33 11.26 -9.87
CA MET A 183 -0.35 10.48 -8.83
C MET A 183 -1.74 11.04 -8.51
N ALA A 184 -1.87 12.35 -8.34
CA ALA A 184 -3.11 13.02 -7.99
C ALA A 184 -4.15 13.01 -9.12
N ALA A 185 -3.72 12.82 -10.37
CA ALA A 185 -4.60 12.62 -11.52
C ALA A 185 -5.13 11.18 -11.62
N GLY A 186 -4.59 10.24 -10.84
CA GLY A 186 -5.02 8.85 -10.81
C GLY A 186 -6.36 8.65 -10.10
N PRO A 187 -7.12 7.60 -10.46
CA PRO A 187 -8.47 7.35 -9.94
C PRO A 187 -8.51 7.13 -8.43
N ALA A 188 -7.50 6.46 -7.87
CA ALA A 188 -7.41 6.22 -6.43
C ALA A 188 -7.26 7.52 -5.62
N TYR A 189 -6.86 8.64 -6.25
CA TYR A 189 -6.67 9.90 -5.54
C TYR A 189 -7.99 10.59 -5.14
N VAL A 190 -9.10 10.23 -5.79
CA VAL A 190 -10.44 10.72 -5.43
C VAL A 190 -10.70 10.50 -3.93
N ASP A 191 -10.32 9.32 -3.45
CA ASP A 191 -10.48 8.87 -2.07
C ASP A 191 -9.17 8.95 -1.26
N ALA A 192 -8.22 9.80 -1.69
CA ALA A 192 -6.92 9.98 -1.03
C ALA A 192 -6.66 11.44 -0.64
N ARG A 193 -5.78 11.67 0.35
CA ARG A 193 -5.32 13.03 0.71
C ARG A 193 -3.81 13.01 0.96
N CYS A 194 -3.10 14.01 0.45
CA CYS A 194 -1.73 14.29 0.88
C CYS A 194 -1.76 15.35 1.98
N LEU A 195 -1.13 15.07 3.11
CA LEU A 195 -1.02 16.00 4.23
C LEU A 195 0.44 16.41 4.46
N VAL A 196 0.64 17.65 4.89
CA VAL A 196 1.91 18.14 5.43
C VAL A 196 1.67 18.73 6.82
N GLY A 197 2.51 18.33 7.77
CA GLY A 197 2.54 18.86 9.13
C GLY A 197 3.65 19.89 9.28
N TYR A 198 3.39 20.90 10.10
CA TYR A 198 4.28 22.05 10.31
C TYR A 198 4.68 22.18 11.79
N ASP A 199 5.88 22.72 12.03
CA ASP A 199 6.32 23.12 13.37
C ASP A 199 5.80 24.51 13.77
N GLU A 200 6.26 25.02 14.91
CA GLU A 200 5.86 26.33 15.45
C GLU A 200 6.40 27.52 14.63
N GLU A 201 7.41 27.29 13.79
CA GLU A 201 8.03 28.28 12.91
C GLU A 201 7.49 28.19 11.47
N ASP A 202 6.42 27.42 11.25
CA ASP A 202 5.80 27.15 9.95
C ASP A 202 6.71 26.41 8.95
N ASN A 203 7.72 25.69 9.43
CA ASN A 203 8.50 24.78 8.57
C ASN A 203 7.72 23.50 8.28
N ALA A 204 7.78 23.00 7.06
CA ALA A 204 7.16 21.71 6.69
C ALA A 204 8.05 20.55 7.17
N VAL A 205 7.61 19.84 8.22
CA VAL A 205 8.46 18.88 8.95
C VAL A 205 8.06 17.41 8.73
N ALA A 206 6.81 17.14 8.36
CA ALA A 206 6.32 15.79 8.15
C ALA A 206 5.30 15.73 7.02
N ALA A 207 5.23 14.59 6.34
CA ALA A 207 4.31 14.38 5.24
C ALA A 207 3.74 12.97 5.27
N VAL A 208 2.47 12.86 4.86
CA VAL A 208 1.79 11.58 4.74
C VAL A 208 0.84 11.58 3.56
N THR A 209 0.64 10.43 2.94
CA THR A 209 -0.51 10.20 2.06
C THR A 209 -1.43 9.19 2.72
N VAL A 210 -2.73 9.47 2.67
CA VAL A 210 -3.77 8.54 3.11
C VAL A 210 -4.60 8.10 1.92
N TRP A 211 -5.02 6.85 1.90
CA TRP A 211 -5.82 6.24 0.84
C TRP A 211 -7.00 5.52 1.47
N SER A 212 -8.23 5.87 1.12
CA SER A 212 -9.40 5.10 1.55
C SER A 212 -9.74 4.01 0.54
N ALA A 213 -10.20 2.86 1.02
CA ALA A 213 -10.84 1.84 0.19
C ALA A 213 -12.36 2.07 0.01
N GLY A 214 -12.88 3.17 0.55
CA GLY A 214 -14.29 3.54 0.52
C GLY A 214 -14.93 3.60 1.91
N PRO A 215 -16.17 4.12 2.01
CA PRO A 215 -16.87 4.25 3.28
C PRO A 215 -17.06 2.92 4.00
N GLY A 216 -16.80 2.89 5.30
CA GLY A 216 -16.91 1.70 6.15
C GLY A 216 -15.82 0.65 5.90
N LYS A 217 -14.79 0.97 5.13
CA LYS A 217 -13.66 0.08 4.80
C LYS A 217 -12.37 0.58 5.46
N PRO A 218 -11.38 -0.29 5.71
CA PRO A 218 -10.05 0.13 6.14
C PRO A 218 -9.40 1.08 5.14
N GLY A 219 -8.72 2.12 5.63
CA GLY A 219 -7.85 2.98 4.83
C GLY A 219 -6.37 2.76 5.15
N LEU A 220 -5.50 3.09 4.20
CA LEU A 220 -4.05 2.94 4.28
C LEU A 220 -3.35 4.27 4.54
N ILE A 221 -2.35 4.28 5.43
CA ILE A 221 -1.48 5.43 5.73
C ILE A 221 -0.08 5.20 5.17
N GLU A 222 0.14 5.42 3.87
CA GLU A 222 1.46 5.28 3.24
C GLU A 222 1.62 6.18 2.00
N PRO A 223 2.83 6.71 1.74
CA PRO A 223 3.97 6.75 2.65
C PRO A 223 3.80 7.82 3.75
N MET A 224 4.33 7.55 4.95
CA MET A 224 4.43 8.50 6.07
C MET A 224 5.89 8.75 6.43
N GLY A 225 6.33 10.01 6.42
CA GLY A 225 7.71 10.38 6.67
C GLY A 225 7.87 11.68 7.44
N VAL A 226 8.95 11.76 8.22
CA VAL A 226 9.41 12.98 8.90
C VAL A 226 10.75 13.39 8.31
N HIS A 227 10.87 14.67 7.97
CA HIS A 227 12.10 15.29 7.49
C HIS A 227 13.23 14.99 8.47
N GLN A 228 14.37 14.52 7.95
CA GLN A 228 15.45 13.95 8.78
C GLN A 228 15.94 14.87 9.91
N GLU A 229 16.04 16.17 9.67
CA GLU A 229 16.48 17.19 10.65
C GLU A 229 15.47 17.45 11.77
N TYR A 230 14.20 17.07 11.59
CA TYR A 230 13.12 17.30 12.55
C TYR A 230 12.68 16.02 13.29
N ARG A 231 13.35 14.88 13.04
CA ARG A 231 13.07 13.62 13.74
C ARG A 231 13.33 13.75 15.24
N GLY A 232 12.64 12.94 16.05
CA GLY A 232 12.78 12.95 17.51
C GLY A 232 11.89 13.95 18.26
N HIS A 233 11.14 14.80 17.55
CA HIS A 233 10.28 15.84 18.14
C HIS A 233 8.78 15.46 18.19
N GLY A 234 8.44 14.19 17.90
CA GLY A 234 7.04 13.72 17.92
C GLY A 234 6.22 14.01 16.66
N TYR A 235 6.77 14.67 15.63
CA TYR A 235 6.03 14.97 14.39
C TYR A 235 5.50 13.74 13.65
N GLY A 236 6.20 12.60 13.73
CA GLY A 236 5.72 11.33 13.14
C GLY A 236 4.43 10.83 13.79
N GLN A 237 4.31 10.98 15.10
CA GLN A 237 3.08 10.66 15.83
C GLN A 237 1.97 11.64 15.45
N ALA A 238 2.28 12.94 15.46
CA ALA A 238 1.31 13.99 15.17
C ALA A 238 0.72 13.85 13.75
N ILE A 239 1.57 13.65 12.73
CA ILE A 239 1.12 13.49 11.35
C ILE A 239 0.34 12.19 11.14
N THR A 240 0.69 11.11 11.85
CA THR A 240 -0.05 9.85 11.81
C THR A 240 -1.46 10.01 12.40
N VAL A 241 -1.60 10.73 13.52
CA VAL A 241 -2.90 11.06 14.10
C VAL A 241 -3.73 11.90 13.14
N ALA A 242 -3.13 12.89 12.47
CA ALA A 242 -3.82 13.68 11.45
C ALA A 242 -4.25 12.84 10.24
N ALA A 243 -3.42 11.89 9.81
CA ALA A 243 -3.78 10.92 8.76
C ALA A 243 -4.98 10.06 9.16
N ALA A 244 -5.00 9.53 10.38
CA ALA A 244 -6.15 8.78 10.90
C ALA A 244 -7.43 9.64 10.92
N ALA A 245 -7.33 10.91 11.33
CA ALA A 245 -8.46 11.84 11.31
C ALA A 245 -8.96 12.12 9.88
N ALA A 246 -8.05 12.25 8.91
CA ALA A 246 -8.41 12.42 7.49
C ALA A 246 -9.12 11.17 6.94
N LEU A 247 -8.64 9.96 7.27
CA LEU A 247 -9.32 8.70 6.90
C LEU A 247 -10.71 8.58 7.53
N GLN A 248 -10.87 9.00 8.79
CA GLN A 248 -12.18 9.05 9.46
C GLN A 248 -13.13 10.02 8.75
N GLN A 249 -12.65 11.19 8.33
CA GLN A 249 -13.45 12.16 7.55
C GLN A 249 -13.84 11.64 6.16
N LEU A 250 -12.99 10.82 5.54
CA LEU A 250 -13.31 10.09 4.30
C LEU A 250 -14.27 8.91 4.54
N GLY A 251 -14.64 8.62 5.79
CA GLY A 251 -15.57 7.56 6.15
C GLY A 251 -14.95 6.19 6.31
N SER A 252 -13.62 6.07 6.42
CA SER A 252 -12.95 4.78 6.63
C SER A 252 -13.28 4.22 8.02
N SER A 253 -13.43 2.89 8.13
CA SER A 253 -13.75 2.22 9.39
C SER A 253 -12.54 2.05 10.31
N SER A 254 -11.36 1.87 9.73
CA SER A 254 -10.08 1.83 10.42
C SER A 254 -8.96 2.43 9.58
N ALA A 255 -7.83 2.71 10.23
CA ALA A 255 -6.58 3.06 9.57
C ALA A 255 -5.57 1.92 9.74
N VAL A 256 -4.88 1.57 8.66
CA VAL A 256 -3.86 0.53 8.61
C VAL A 256 -2.55 1.10 8.06
N VAL A 257 -1.43 0.59 8.56
CA VAL A 257 -0.09 0.87 8.05
C VAL A 257 0.79 -0.36 8.24
N CYS A 258 1.73 -0.58 7.35
CA CYS A 258 2.70 -1.67 7.45
C CYS A 258 4.13 -1.12 7.43
N THR A 259 5.03 -1.75 8.17
CA THR A 259 6.45 -1.35 8.19
C THR A 259 7.32 -2.58 8.50
N PRO A 260 8.56 -2.65 8.00
CA PRO A 260 9.46 -3.74 8.38
C PRO A 260 9.58 -3.83 9.90
N SER A 261 9.47 -5.03 10.48
CA SER A 261 9.51 -5.23 11.93
C SER A 261 10.82 -4.73 12.56
N ARG A 262 11.92 -4.72 11.78
CA ARG A 262 13.22 -4.14 12.19
C ARG A 262 13.18 -2.63 12.39
N ASN A 263 12.22 -1.91 11.80
CA ASN A 263 12.06 -0.47 11.96
C ASN A 263 11.33 -0.13 13.27
N VAL A 264 12.02 -0.38 14.39
CA VAL A 264 11.50 -0.18 15.74
C VAL A 264 11.02 1.27 15.98
N GLY A 265 11.66 2.26 15.33
CA GLY A 265 11.27 3.66 15.42
C GLY A 265 9.90 3.94 14.77
N ALA A 266 9.64 3.38 13.59
CA ALA A 266 8.33 3.48 12.95
C ALA A 266 7.26 2.76 13.79
N THR A 267 7.52 1.52 14.23
CA THR A 267 6.57 0.77 15.07
C THR A 267 6.25 1.50 16.36
N ALA A 268 7.24 2.09 17.03
CA ALA A 268 7.02 2.91 18.23
C ALA A 268 6.19 4.17 17.94
N THR A 269 6.42 4.81 16.79
CA THR A 269 5.68 6.00 16.34
C THR A 269 4.20 5.69 16.10
N TYR A 270 3.89 4.58 15.41
CA TYR A 270 2.50 4.19 15.16
C TYR A 270 1.79 3.77 16.46
N LYS A 271 2.49 3.07 17.35
CA LYS A 271 1.96 2.73 18.69
C LYS A 271 1.67 3.98 19.51
N SER A 272 2.58 4.97 19.53
CA SER A 272 2.32 6.22 20.23
C SER A 272 1.18 7.02 19.60
N ALA A 273 0.94 6.85 18.29
CA ALA A 273 -0.21 7.39 17.58
C ALA A 273 -1.55 6.72 17.95
N GLY A 274 -1.52 5.57 18.63
CA GLY A 274 -2.69 4.81 19.08
C GLY A 274 -2.93 3.50 18.32
N PHE A 275 -2.08 3.16 17.35
CA PHE A 275 -2.24 1.95 16.55
C PHE A 275 -1.83 0.70 17.34
N GLY A 276 -2.67 -0.33 17.30
CA GLY A 276 -2.38 -1.65 17.83
C GLY A 276 -1.66 -2.51 16.80
N PRO A 277 -0.60 -3.26 17.18
CA PRO A 277 0.03 -4.20 16.27
C PRO A 277 -0.90 -5.37 15.96
N LEU A 278 -0.87 -5.84 14.72
CA LEU A 278 -1.50 -7.07 14.26
C LEU A 278 -0.43 -8.19 14.15
N PRO A 279 -0.81 -9.46 13.91
CA PRO A 279 0.16 -10.52 13.65
C PRO A 279 1.11 -10.15 12.52
N GLU A 280 2.40 -10.46 12.70
CA GLU A 280 3.41 -10.16 11.69
C GLU A 280 3.14 -10.90 10.39
N THR A 281 3.45 -10.23 9.28
CA THR A 281 3.39 -10.78 7.93
C THR A 281 4.81 -10.92 7.38
N ARG A 282 4.95 -11.58 6.24
CA ARG A 282 6.23 -11.72 5.54
C ARG A 282 6.00 -12.05 4.09
N ASN A 283 6.91 -11.56 3.26
CA ASN A 283 6.99 -11.97 1.87
C ASN A 283 7.57 -13.38 1.79
N GLN A 284 7.38 -14.03 0.65
CA GLN A 284 8.15 -15.21 0.27
C GLN A 284 9.10 -14.85 -0.86
N TYR A 285 10.28 -15.45 -0.88
CA TYR A 285 11.25 -15.24 -1.95
C TYR A 285 11.77 -16.56 -2.51
N ARG A 286 12.20 -16.52 -3.76
CA ARG A 286 13.07 -17.54 -4.35
C ARG A 286 14.42 -16.91 -4.70
N ASP A 287 15.46 -17.71 -4.66
CA ASP A 287 16.76 -17.33 -5.20
C ASP A 287 16.76 -17.58 -6.73
N ALA A 288 17.81 -17.10 -7.42
CA ALA A 288 18.06 -17.40 -8.83
C ALA A 288 18.36 -18.89 -9.05
#